data_AF-A0A372ZZ53-F1
#
_entry.id   AF-A0A372ZZ53-F1
#
_cell.length_a   1.000
_cell.length_b   1.000
_cell.length_c   1.000
_cell.angle_alpha   90.00
_cell.angle_beta   90.00
_cell.angle_gamma   90.00
#
_symmetry.space_group_name_H-M   'P 1'
#
loop_
_entity.id
_entity.type
_entity.pdbx_description
1 polymer ?
#
loop_
_entity_poly.entity_id
_entity_poly.type
_entity_poly.pdbx_seq_one_letter_code
_entity_poly.pdbx_strand_id
1 'polypeptide(L)'
;MALMCPRCALRQLRDPMPRGGLRLTCSGTAKTVFPRYPTPRMPPVTNLSRASGASVSYPWRELLREWSRLWLGPDAGEVERRFPDWAHANGWLGASGAPRTDIEALEQRLGATLPSSYRQFLLASNGWLHVNDAEGPLLNAAQVGWLKDLDPELAQT
;
A
#
# COMPACT_ATOMS: atom_id res chain seq x y z
N MET A 1 -3.41 -7.34 36.40
CA MET A 1 -2.70 -8.37 35.61
C MET A 1 -2.31 -7.72 34.30
N ALA A 2 -1.05 -7.29 34.20
CA ALA A 2 -0.58 -6.39 33.14
C ALA A 2 -0.48 -7.12 31.80
N LEU A 3 -1.17 -6.58 30.80
CA LEU A 3 -1.10 -6.99 29.41
C LEU A 3 0.27 -6.57 28.85
N MET A 4 1.03 -7.54 28.34
CA MET A 4 2.32 -7.27 27.70
C MET A 4 2.06 -6.64 26.33
N CYS A 5 2.62 -5.45 26.13
CA CYS A 5 2.44 -4.62 24.95
C CYS A 5 3.21 -5.20 23.73
N PRO A 6 2.66 -5.19 22.50
CA PRO A 6 3.33 -5.69 21.28
C PRO A 6 4.65 -4.96 20.95
N ARG A 7 4.82 -3.73 21.46
CA ARG A 7 6.06 -2.95 21.34
C ARG A 7 7.23 -3.47 22.18
N CYS A 8 7.00 -4.38 23.12
CA CYS A 8 8.07 -4.97 23.93
C CYS A 8 8.76 -6.17 23.25
N ALA A 9 8.10 -6.84 22.30
CA ALA A 9 8.67 -8.00 21.60
C ALA A 9 9.81 -7.63 20.64
N LEU A 10 9.81 -6.42 20.09
CA LEU A 10 10.82 -5.96 19.14
C LEU A 10 12.10 -5.40 19.79
N ARG A 11 12.12 -5.21 21.12
CA ARG A 11 13.32 -4.73 21.84
C ARG A 11 14.23 -5.87 22.35
N GLN A 12 13.77 -7.12 22.32
CA GLN A 12 14.53 -8.27 22.86
C GLN A 12 15.55 -8.89 21.90
N LEU A 13 15.67 -8.42 20.66
CA LEU A 13 16.67 -8.90 19.70
C LEU A 13 18.00 -8.12 19.75
N ARG A 14 18.22 -7.24 20.74
CA ARG A 14 19.44 -6.39 20.82
C ARG A 14 20.26 -6.46 22.10
N ASP A 15 19.91 -7.30 23.09
CA ASP A 15 20.70 -7.45 24.32
C ASP A 15 21.18 -8.90 24.54
N PRO A 16 22.43 -9.12 24.98
CA PRO A 16 22.91 -10.44 25.38
C PRO A 16 22.24 -10.87 26.70
N MET A 17 21.70 -12.10 26.69
CA MET A 17 20.95 -12.73 27.79
C MET A 17 21.66 -12.70 29.15
N PRO A 18 20.98 -12.37 30.27
CA PRO A 18 21.42 -12.79 31.59
C PRO A 18 21.01 -14.25 31.84
N ARG A 19 21.94 -15.02 32.40
CA ARG A 19 21.73 -16.43 32.80
C ARG A 19 20.72 -16.47 33.96
N GLY A 20 19.56 -17.06 33.73
CA GLY A 20 18.58 -17.31 34.79
C GLY A 20 17.37 -18.03 34.23
N GLY A 21 17.26 -19.33 34.51
CA GLY A 21 16.22 -20.20 33.97
C GLY A 21 14.85 -19.91 34.54
N LEU A 22 13.84 -19.90 33.67
CA LEU A 22 12.47 -20.27 33.99
C LEU A 22 11.86 -20.95 32.76
N ARG A 23 11.49 -22.23 32.94
CA ARG A 23 10.72 -23.00 31.97
C ARG A 23 9.33 -22.37 31.87
N LEU A 24 8.92 -21.99 30.66
CA LEU A 24 7.53 -21.71 30.33
C LEU A 24 7.10 -22.73 29.28
N THR A 25 6.17 -23.61 29.66
CA THR A 25 5.51 -24.54 28.74
C THR A 25 4.42 -23.79 27.98
N CYS A 26 4.55 -23.69 26.65
CA CYS A 26 3.50 -23.17 25.77
C CYS A 26 2.46 -24.27 25.50
N SER A 27 1.25 -24.11 26.03
CA SER A 27 0.06 -24.76 25.52
C SER A 27 -0.84 -23.68 24.93
N GLY A 28 -1.07 -23.71 23.61
CA GLY A 28 -1.91 -22.74 22.93
C GLY A 28 -1.72 -22.79 21.42
N THR A 29 -2.58 -23.54 20.74
CA THR A 29 -2.72 -23.53 19.28
C THR A 29 -3.34 -22.20 18.84
N ALA A 30 -2.51 -21.19 18.62
CA ALA A 30 -2.94 -19.97 17.94
C ALA A 30 -3.20 -20.32 16.46
N LYS A 31 -4.48 -20.53 16.10
CA LYS A 31 -4.90 -20.58 14.70
C LYS A 31 -4.68 -19.19 14.11
N THR A 32 -3.67 -19.04 13.27
CA THR A 32 -3.47 -17.84 12.47
C THR A 32 -4.69 -17.67 11.56
N VAL A 33 -5.59 -16.76 11.92
CA VAL A 33 -6.67 -16.32 11.03
C VAL A 33 -6.05 -15.27 10.13
N PHE A 34 -5.75 -15.64 8.89
CA PHE A 34 -5.42 -14.66 7.87
C PHE A 34 -6.65 -13.76 7.66
N PRO A 35 -6.49 -12.42 7.67
CA PRO A 35 -7.59 -11.54 7.31
C PRO A 35 -8.08 -11.94 5.91
N ARG A 36 -9.38 -12.22 5.80
CA ARG A 36 -10.00 -12.43 4.49
C ARG A 36 -10.11 -11.06 3.84
N TYR A 37 -9.13 -10.73 3.00
CA TYR A 37 -9.22 -9.56 2.15
C TYR A 37 -10.43 -9.73 1.24
N PRO A 38 -11.36 -8.77 1.19
CA PRO A 38 -12.39 -8.79 0.19
C PRO A 38 -11.69 -8.76 -1.17
N THR A 39 -11.97 -9.73 -2.03
CA THR A 39 -11.40 -9.76 -3.38
C THR A 39 -12.23 -8.83 -4.25
N PRO A 40 -11.66 -7.72 -4.76
CA PRO A 40 -12.38 -6.90 -5.71
C PRO A 40 -12.68 -7.78 -6.93
N ARG A 41 -13.91 -7.68 -7.42
CA ARG A 41 -14.24 -8.17 -8.75
C ARG A 41 -13.45 -7.29 -9.71
N MET A 42 -12.24 -7.73 -10.07
CA MET A 42 -11.40 -6.95 -10.98
C MET A 42 -12.21 -6.70 -12.24
N PRO A 43 -12.31 -5.44 -12.73
CA PRO A 43 -12.85 -5.23 -14.06
C PRO A 43 -12.04 -6.09 -15.03
N PRO A 44 -12.66 -6.67 -16.06
CA PRO A 44 -11.90 -7.34 -17.11
C PRO A 44 -10.83 -6.35 -17.58
N VAL A 45 -9.56 -6.76 -17.54
CA VAL A 45 -8.46 -6.05 -18.20
C VAL A 45 -8.69 -6.15 -19.70
N THR A 46 -9.69 -5.42 -20.19
CA THR A 46 -10.04 -5.39 -21.60
C THR A 46 -8.98 -4.53 -22.27
N ASN A 47 -8.22 -5.18 -23.16
CA ASN A 47 -7.14 -4.63 -23.98
C ASN A 47 -5.81 -4.32 -23.28
N LEU A 48 -5.09 -5.38 -22.89
CA LEU A 48 -3.66 -5.43 -23.19
C LEU A 48 -3.47 -5.73 -24.69
N SER A 49 -4.01 -4.90 -25.58
CA SER A 49 -3.75 -5.03 -27.01
C SER A 49 -2.33 -4.54 -27.25
N ARG A 50 -1.40 -5.48 -27.45
CA ARG A 50 -0.10 -5.19 -28.05
C ARG A 50 -0.31 -4.91 -29.54
N ALA A 51 -1.00 -3.81 -29.87
CA ALA A 51 -0.94 -3.23 -31.19
C ALA A 51 0.27 -2.29 -31.19
N SER A 52 1.33 -2.70 -31.87
CA SER A 52 2.50 -1.87 -32.14
C SER A 52 2.04 -0.57 -32.82
N GLY A 53 1.81 0.49 -32.03
CA GLY A 53 1.44 1.83 -32.52
C GLY A 53 0.24 2.51 -31.84
N ALA A 54 -0.60 1.81 -31.06
CA ALA A 54 -1.71 2.43 -30.32
C ALA A 54 -1.38 2.55 -28.82
N SER A 55 -1.59 3.73 -28.22
CA SER A 55 -1.35 3.94 -26.79
C SER A 55 -2.23 2.99 -25.96
N VAL A 56 -1.61 2.09 -25.19
CA VAL A 56 -2.31 1.22 -24.26
C VAL A 56 -2.99 2.08 -23.19
N SER A 57 -4.32 1.96 -23.07
CA SER A 57 -5.12 2.63 -22.04
C SER A 57 -5.30 1.69 -20.85
N TYR A 58 -5.09 2.20 -19.64
CA TYR A 58 -5.23 1.46 -18.40
C TYR A 58 -6.37 2.08 -17.57
N PRO A 59 -7.42 1.32 -17.22
CA PRO A 59 -8.61 1.83 -16.52
C PRO A 59 -8.35 1.99 -15.01
N TRP A 60 -7.28 2.72 -14.64
CA TRP A 60 -6.88 2.92 -13.25
C TRP A 60 -7.97 3.62 -12.44
N ARG A 61 -8.64 4.62 -13.00
CA ARG A 61 -9.69 5.37 -12.27
C ARG A 61 -10.84 4.45 -11.87
N GLU A 62 -11.27 3.58 -12.76
CA GLU A 62 -12.35 2.61 -12.56
C GLU A 62 -11.94 1.54 -11.54
N LEU A 63 -10.74 0.96 -11.71
CA LEU A 63 -10.20 -0.03 -10.78
C LEU A 63 -10.11 0.52 -9.35
N LEU A 64 -9.53 1.72 -9.20
CA LEU A 64 -9.36 2.38 -7.91
C LEU A 64 -10.69 2.78 -7.27
N ARG A 65 -11.72 3.07 -8.08
CA ARG A 65 -13.08 3.34 -7.59
C ARG A 65 -13.72 2.08 -7.03
N GLU A 66 -13.64 0.97 -7.75
CA GLU A 66 -14.14 -0.32 -7.23
C GLU A 66 -13.38 -0.76 -5.98
N TRP A 67 -12.07 -0.51 -5.94
CA TRP A 67 -11.27 -0.74 -4.76
C TRP A 67 -11.76 0.11 -3.58
N SER A 68 -11.96 1.41 -3.77
CA SER A 68 -12.49 2.30 -2.73
C SER A 68 -13.87 1.84 -2.24
N ARG A 69 -14.76 1.42 -3.16
CA ARG A 69 -16.10 0.92 -2.82
C ARG A 69 -16.06 -0.33 -1.94
N LEU A 70 -15.13 -1.23 -2.23
CA LEU A 70 -14.98 -2.48 -1.48
C LEU A 70 -14.51 -2.23 -0.05
N TRP A 71 -13.57 -1.31 0.11
CA TRP A 71 -12.89 -1.03 1.38
C TRP A 71 -13.59 0.00 2.25
N LEU A 72 -14.40 0.89 1.65
CA LEU A 72 -15.21 1.88 2.38
C LEU A 72 -16.68 1.46 2.48
N GLY A 73 -17.04 0.28 1.97
CA GLY A 73 -18.40 -0.24 1.93
C GLY A 73 -18.94 -0.65 3.31
N PRO A 74 -20.25 -0.89 3.43
CA PRO A 74 -20.88 -1.28 4.69
C PRO A 74 -20.40 -2.65 5.21
N ASP A 75 -19.93 -3.51 4.30
CA ASP A 75 -19.39 -4.85 4.61
C ASP A 75 -17.90 -4.81 4.97
N ALA A 76 -17.28 -3.63 5.01
CA ALA A 76 -15.89 -3.46 5.36
C ALA A 76 -15.67 -3.88 6.82
N GLY A 77 -14.65 -4.72 7.07
CA GLY A 77 -14.34 -5.23 8.39
C GLY A 77 -13.86 -4.15 9.37
N GLU A 78 -13.50 -4.57 10.57
CA GLU A 78 -13.07 -3.64 11.63
C GLU A 78 -11.70 -3.00 11.36
N VAL A 79 -10.85 -3.61 10.52
CA VAL A 79 -9.57 -3.05 10.09
C VAL A 79 -9.79 -1.94 9.06
N GLU A 80 -10.83 -2.10 8.25
CA GLU A 80 -11.19 -1.23 7.14
C GLU A 80 -11.90 0.05 7.59
N ARG A 81 -12.47 0.08 8.79
CA ARG A 81 -13.00 1.30 9.42
C ARG A 81 -11.90 2.26 9.94
N ARG A 82 -10.62 1.92 9.77
CA ARG A 82 -9.49 2.75 10.21
C ARG A 82 -9.05 3.81 9.19
N PHE A 83 -9.66 3.87 8.01
CA PHE A 83 -9.36 4.93 7.07
C PHE A 83 -9.76 6.31 7.64
N PRO A 84 -9.05 7.38 7.28
CA PRO A 84 -9.41 8.72 7.71
C PRO A 84 -10.85 9.11 7.33
N ASP A 85 -11.51 9.93 8.15
CA ASP A 85 -12.90 10.37 7.92
C ASP A 85 -13.11 10.98 6.53
N TRP A 86 -12.12 11.71 6.00
CA TRP A 86 -12.20 12.29 4.66
C TRP A 86 -12.30 11.24 3.56
N ALA A 87 -11.69 10.05 3.74
CA ALA A 87 -11.74 8.98 2.75
C ALA A 87 -13.14 8.36 2.71
N HIS A 88 -13.74 8.14 3.89
CA HIS A 88 -15.14 7.71 4.02
C HIS A 88 -16.11 8.75 3.45
N ALA A 89 -15.91 10.03 3.76
CA ALA A 89 -16.77 11.11 3.27
C ALA A 89 -16.75 11.25 1.74
N ASN A 90 -15.57 11.08 1.13
CA ASN A 90 -15.39 11.20 -0.32
C ASN A 90 -15.60 9.89 -1.08
N GLY A 91 -15.75 8.76 -0.38
CA GLY A 91 -15.82 7.43 -0.99
C GLY A 91 -14.57 7.08 -1.83
N TRP A 92 -13.41 7.63 -1.47
CA TRP A 92 -12.18 7.53 -2.26
C TRP A 92 -10.96 7.40 -1.36
N LEU A 93 -10.16 6.35 -1.58
CA LEU A 93 -8.93 6.07 -0.83
C LEU A 93 -7.68 6.79 -1.36
N GLY A 94 -7.74 7.31 -2.59
CA GLY A 94 -6.61 7.98 -3.21
C GLY A 94 -6.54 9.48 -2.93
N ALA A 95 -5.50 10.10 -3.44
CA ALA A 95 -5.49 11.55 -3.63
C ALA A 95 -6.21 11.93 -4.95
N SER A 96 -6.32 13.23 -5.23
CA SER A 96 -6.61 13.69 -6.58
C SER A 96 -5.51 13.27 -7.54
N GLY A 97 -5.83 13.13 -8.83
CA GLY A 97 -4.83 12.87 -9.87
C GLY A 97 -3.73 13.92 -9.90
N ALA A 98 -2.51 13.50 -10.23
CA ALA A 98 -1.37 14.37 -10.40
C ALA A 98 -1.53 15.21 -11.68
N PRO A 99 -1.22 16.51 -11.67
CA PRO A 99 -1.15 17.29 -12.90
C PRO A 99 -0.01 16.74 -13.78
N ARG A 100 -0.15 16.89 -15.10
CA ARG A 100 0.86 16.40 -16.06
C ARG A 100 2.25 16.99 -15.82
N THR A 101 2.31 18.23 -15.35
CA THR A 101 3.53 18.94 -14.99
C THR A 101 4.31 18.25 -13.87
N ASP A 102 3.63 17.71 -12.86
CA ASP A 102 4.28 17.04 -11.74
C ASP A 102 4.85 15.68 -12.16
N ILE A 103 4.16 15.00 -13.08
CA ILE A 103 4.61 13.75 -13.67
C ILE A 103 5.85 13.98 -14.54
N GLU A 104 5.85 15.06 -15.33
CA GLU A 104 7.01 15.44 -16.14
C GLU A 104 8.21 15.84 -15.26
N ALA A 105 7.96 16.56 -14.17
CA ALA A 105 8.99 16.88 -13.19
C ALA A 105 9.55 15.61 -12.50
N LEU A 106 8.70 14.61 -12.24
CA LEU A 106 9.13 13.31 -11.73
C LEU A 106 10.01 12.57 -12.75
N GLU A 107 9.61 12.52 -14.02
CA GLU A 107 10.40 11.90 -15.10
C GLU A 107 11.78 12.57 -15.23
N GLN A 108 11.82 13.90 -15.16
CA GLN A 108 13.07 14.67 -15.16
C GLN A 108 13.94 14.34 -13.96
N ARG A 109 13.36 14.26 -12.75
CA ARG A 109 14.09 13.95 -11.52
C ARG A 109 14.64 12.53 -11.50
N LEU A 110 13.92 11.57 -12.07
CA LEU A 110 14.39 10.19 -12.21
C LEU A 110 15.38 10.01 -13.36
N GLY A 111 15.41 10.94 -14.32
CA GLY A 111 16.18 10.81 -15.55
C GLY A 111 15.65 9.69 -16.47
N ALA A 112 14.36 9.33 -16.34
CA ALA A 112 13.74 8.23 -17.06
C ALA A 112 12.27 8.52 -17.36
N THR A 113 11.78 8.04 -18.52
CA THR A 113 10.35 8.08 -18.84
C THR A 113 9.61 7.03 -18.03
N LEU A 114 8.50 7.40 -17.41
CA LEU A 114 7.70 6.45 -16.63
C LEU A 114 6.97 5.47 -17.57
N PRO A 115 6.78 4.21 -17.16
CA PRO A 115 5.90 3.30 -17.87
C PRO A 115 4.50 3.89 -18.04
N SER A 116 3.89 3.70 -19.21
CA SER A 116 2.59 4.29 -19.56
C SER A 116 1.48 3.98 -18.55
N SER A 117 1.47 2.75 -18.00
CA SER A 117 0.54 2.35 -16.95
C SER A 117 0.74 3.16 -15.67
N TYR A 118 1.99 3.36 -15.23
CA TYR A 118 2.28 4.11 -14.01
C TYR A 118 1.97 5.60 -14.17
N ARG A 119 2.22 6.15 -15.37
CA ARG A 119 1.79 7.51 -15.71
C ARG A 119 0.27 7.67 -15.58
N GLN A 120 -0.50 6.72 -16.08
CA GLN A 120 -1.97 6.74 -15.99
C GLN A 120 -2.47 6.51 -14.55
N PHE A 121 -1.75 5.72 -13.75
CA PHE A 121 -2.02 5.61 -12.32
C PHE A 121 -1.88 6.96 -11.61
N LEU A 122 -0.76 7.68 -11.81
CA LEU A 122 -0.54 8.98 -11.19
C LEU A 122 -1.57 10.03 -11.64
N LEU A 123 -1.98 9.99 -12.92
CA LEU A 123 -3.08 10.82 -13.43
C LEU A 123 -4.43 10.48 -12.78
N ALA A 124 -4.65 9.23 -12.38
CA ALA A 124 -5.87 8.81 -11.69
C ALA A 124 -5.82 9.11 -10.19
N SER A 125 -4.65 9.00 -9.56
CA SER A 125 -4.43 9.23 -8.13
C SER A 125 -2.96 9.57 -7.84
N ASN A 126 -2.72 10.75 -7.26
CA ASN A 126 -1.37 11.20 -6.87
C ASN A 126 -0.95 10.62 -5.52
N GLY A 127 -0.78 9.30 -5.48
CA GLY A 127 -0.58 8.52 -4.24
C GLY A 127 -1.86 7.80 -3.82
N TRP A 128 -1.72 6.80 -2.95
CA TRP A 128 -2.82 5.91 -2.55
C TRP A 128 -2.68 5.49 -1.09
N LEU A 129 -3.78 5.61 -0.34
CA LEU A 129 -3.83 5.16 1.05
C LEU A 129 -3.73 3.65 1.16
N HIS A 130 -3.47 3.22 2.38
CA HIS A 130 -3.11 1.87 2.68
C HIS A 130 -4.18 1.03 3.30
N VAL A 131 -4.18 -0.18 2.80
CA VAL A 131 -5.22 -1.16 3.01
C VAL A 131 -4.86 -2.09 4.18
N ASN A 132 -3.58 -2.12 4.59
CA ASN A 132 -3.08 -2.86 5.74
C ASN A 132 -1.95 -2.09 6.47
N ASP A 133 -1.60 -2.53 7.68
CA ASP A 133 -0.57 -1.90 8.54
C ASP A 133 0.88 -2.29 8.15
N ALA A 134 1.06 -3.20 7.19
CA ALA A 134 2.36 -3.81 6.88
C ALA A 134 3.08 -3.17 5.68
N GLU A 135 2.32 -2.62 4.73
CA GLU A 135 2.85 -1.89 3.58
C GLU A 135 2.82 -0.38 3.91
N GLY A 136 3.73 0.44 3.33
CA GLY A 136 3.80 1.92 3.48
C GLY A 136 3.34 2.71 2.21
N PRO A 137 2.63 3.86 2.33
CA PRO A 137 1.68 4.37 1.33
C PRO A 137 2.25 4.50 -0.08
N LEU A 138 1.42 4.35 -1.12
CA LEU A 138 1.92 4.64 -2.47
C LEU A 138 2.21 6.12 -2.56
N LEU A 139 3.48 6.42 -2.82
CA LEU A 139 4.02 7.78 -2.86
C LEU A 139 3.39 8.59 -3.99
N ASN A 140 3.24 9.89 -3.73
CA ASN A 140 2.85 10.86 -4.74
C ASN A 140 4.02 11.22 -5.66
N ALA A 141 3.74 11.87 -6.80
CA ALA A 141 4.74 12.20 -7.81
C ALA A 141 5.91 13.06 -7.29
N ALA A 142 5.70 13.86 -6.25
CA ALA A 142 6.76 14.66 -5.63
C ALA A 142 7.69 13.82 -4.74
N GLN A 143 7.21 12.71 -4.19
CA GLN A 143 7.94 11.85 -3.24
C GLN A 143 8.59 10.63 -3.90
N VAL A 144 8.05 10.13 -5.02
CA VAL A 144 8.57 8.96 -5.72
C VAL A 144 10.04 9.14 -6.08
N GLY A 145 10.90 8.17 -5.83
CA GLY A 145 12.35 8.29 -6.02
C GLY A 145 13.00 6.92 -6.13
N TRP A 146 14.32 6.90 -6.34
CA TRP A 146 15.08 5.66 -6.33
C TRP A 146 15.12 5.07 -4.91
N LEU A 147 14.94 3.76 -4.80
CA LEU A 147 14.90 3.08 -3.50
C LEU A 147 16.15 3.36 -2.66
N LYS A 148 17.33 3.34 -3.26
CA LYS A 148 18.62 3.65 -2.59
C LYS A 148 18.67 5.04 -1.95
N ASP A 149 17.88 6.00 -2.44
CA ASP A 149 17.87 7.38 -1.95
C ASP A 149 16.75 7.56 -0.90
N LEU A 150 15.64 6.82 -1.05
CA LEU A 150 14.49 6.88 -0.14
C LEU A 150 14.65 6.01 1.11
N ASP A 151 15.19 4.80 0.93
CA ASP A 151 15.43 3.82 1.98
C ASP A 151 16.75 3.08 1.70
N PRO A 152 17.90 3.66 2.10
CA PRO A 152 19.21 3.07 1.86
C PRO A 152 19.41 1.74 2.59
N GLU A 153 18.74 1.51 3.72
CA GLU A 153 18.85 0.25 4.48
C GLU A 153 18.16 -0.88 3.71
N LEU A 154 16.94 -0.64 3.21
CA LEU A 154 16.21 -1.62 2.41
C LEU A 154 16.92 -1.93 1.08
N ALA A 155 17.57 -0.94 0.47
CA ALA A 155 18.30 -1.11 -0.79
C ALA A 155 19.54 -2.03 -0.69
N GLN A 156 20.01 -2.35 0.52
CA GLN A 156 21.19 -3.18 0.78
C GLN A 156 20.85 -4.65 1.07
N THR A 157 19.57 -5.02 1.12
CA THR A 157 19.11 -6.40 1.43
C THR A 157 19.16 -7.30 0.20
#